data_AF-W6AAA8-F1
#
_entry.id   AF-W6AAA8-F1
#
_cell.length_a   1.000
_cell.length_b   1.000
_cell.length_c   1.000
_cell.angle_alpha   90.00
_cell.angle_beta   90.00
_cell.angle_gamma   90.00
#
_symmetry.space_group_name_H-M   'P 1'
#
loop_
_entity.id
_entity.type
_entity.pdbx_description
1 polymer ?
#
loop_
_entity_poly.entity_id
_entity_poly.type
_entity_poly.pdbx_seq_one_letter_code
_entity_poly.pdbx_strand_id
1 'polypeptide(L)'
;MNNPSKRLSTTMAIAMLGTLLSLTLVIDFLLHFLYEFEVAFFMVILVTIFFKTSLSAIFANAIGFLKILMIPGVSVFAYWIAIIVIWAITLALRPALVKHWWLILIIVPVLSCFLEISNMLFELAITQSWEKARVLYLSRVLRNDILFTAYLILPVLVVPLIWELFAKYKYTKPFLLNKQFLSSRQDKIAFNRYNKNNMDSISPASIRTWKLAFGIETGLVAVVFSFLPFHIINLVGIKGLSLILLIPLAMFLCTPLWRKLKAIIGNHSTIKITSIGLFCMTSATMAWGLSNHNASNFVPVLGLFLFAMGVFIAGIVPFTMEILRSHGLKNQKKYRFELIQICFGLMLIPLPFLISVFVKDTKLSLMLLVGLFSTITLLLACLINFNRKAQIEEVTFKTQPDDFQNLKAHKKYFLFIFSNSFFYAIGEAFTYCAVAFIYIFGKNQGWPINEYTLIGLLVGGFMIRKLAGLLVLNLKISEKTNVLKTNICAYVLIVTGLVFLTIGAVLLNNHSNLWIAYIVGFLLNEVLLGVSLAIMSKTKKITLTQINGRHNNLAMIFDHVLGRGLYSLVIGFIITMIFAFVYISSLMIVIVLSTIVSLAILTACLSILAQPKKPNEVKKVIH
;
A
#
# COMPACT_ATOMS: atom_id res chain seq x y z
N MET A 1 32.99 -11.48 23.48
CA MET A 1 31.96 -10.41 23.43
C MET A 1 31.43 -10.22 24.84
N ASN A 2 31.63 -9.05 25.44
CA ASN A 2 31.18 -8.79 26.81
C ASN A 2 29.65 -8.79 26.85
N ASN A 3 29.07 -9.71 27.62
CA ASN A 3 27.64 -9.67 27.89
C ASN A 3 27.32 -8.33 28.59
N PRO A 4 26.25 -7.62 28.19
CA PRO A 4 25.83 -6.43 28.91
C PRO A 4 25.56 -6.77 30.37
N SER A 5 25.70 -5.79 31.27
CA SER A 5 25.42 -5.98 32.69
C SER A 5 24.05 -6.65 32.86
N LYS A 6 23.92 -7.53 33.86
CA LYS A 6 22.70 -8.33 34.09
C LYS A 6 21.44 -7.44 34.06
N ARG A 7 21.51 -6.28 34.72
CA ARG A 7 20.46 -5.26 34.74
C ARG A 7 20.10 -4.76 33.34
N LEU A 8 21.07 -4.32 32.54
CA LEU A 8 20.83 -3.85 31.17
C LEU A 8 20.27 -4.95 30.27
N SER A 9 20.74 -6.18 30.43
CA SER A 9 20.26 -7.35 29.68
C SER A 9 18.79 -7.67 30.01
N THR A 10 18.39 -7.55 31.28
CA THR A 10 17.03 -7.76 31.75
C THR A 10 16.10 -6.65 31.30
N THR A 11 16.49 -5.38 31.44
CA THR A 11 15.70 -4.23 30.96
C THR A 11 15.46 -4.32 29.45
N MET A 12 16.49 -4.68 28.68
CA MET A 12 16.35 -4.82 27.22
C MET A 12 15.44 -6.00 26.83
N ALA A 13 15.52 -7.12 27.57
CA ALA A 13 14.65 -8.27 27.34
C ALA A 13 13.18 -7.96 27.65
N ILE A 14 12.90 -7.26 28.76
CA ILE A 14 11.56 -6.82 29.14
C ILE A 14 11.00 -5.81 28.13
N ALA A 15 11.79 -4.82 27.71
CA ALA A 15 11.36 -3.83 26.72
C ALA A 15 11.00 -4.48 25.37
N MET A 16 11.81 -5.42 24.92
CA MET A 16 11.52 -6.18 23.70
C MET A 16 10.26 -7.05 23.85
N LEU A 17 10.08 -7.72 25.00
CA LEU A 17 8.85 -8.48 25.28
C LEU A 17 7.62 -7.56 25.30
N GLY A 18 7.69 -6.40 25.93
CA GLY A 18 6.61 -5.42 25.93
C GLY A 18 6.28 -4.91 24.52
N THR A 19 7.31 -4.71 23.70
CA THR A 19 7.13 -4.32 22.29
C THR A 19 6.44 -5.43 21.49
N LEU A 20 6.87 -6.68 21.68
CA LEU A 20 6.25 -7.83 21.02
C LEU A 20 4.81 -8.04 21.50
N LEU A 21 4.53 -7.93 22.80
CA LEU A 21 3.18 -8.04 23.37
C LEU A 21 2.25 -6.97 22.82
N SER A 22 2.70 -5.71 22.82
CA SER A 22 1.94 -4.61 22.24
C SER A 22 1.68 -4.83 20.75
N LEU A 23 2.71 -5.23 19.99
CA LEU A 23 2.56 -5.55 18.56
C LEU A 23 1.54 -6.67 18.34
N THR A 24 1.62 -7.76 19.11
CA THR A 24 0.71 -8.90 19.01
C THR A 24 -0.72 -8.50 19.33
N LEU A 25 -0.95 -7.77 20.43
CA LEU A 25 -2.29 -7.33 20.82
C LEU A 25 -2.89 -6.33 19.84
N VAL A 26 -2.08 -5.40 19.32
CA VAL A 26 -2.51 -4.47 18.28
C VAL A 26 -2.89 -5.24 17.03
N ILE A 27 -2.06 -6.16 16.54
CA ILE A 27 -2.39 -6.95 15.35
C ILE A 27 -3.66 -7.79 15.60
N ASP A 28 -3.80 -8.42 16.76
CA ASP A 28 -4.99 -9.19 17.10
C ASP A 28 -6.25 -8.34 17.12
N PHE A 29 -6.18 -7.15 17.73
CA PHE A 29 -7.30 -6.20 17.72
C PHE A 29 -7.66 -5.79 16.30
N LEU A 30 -6.64 -5.56 15.46
CA LEU A 30 -6.78 -5.20 14.06
C LEU A 30 -7.24 -6.34 13.15
N LEU A 31 -7.17 -7.59 13.57
CA LEU A 31 -7.63 -8.73 12.77
C LEU A 31 -8.87 -9.40 13.39
N HIS A 32 -9.42 -8.85 14.47
CA HIS A 32 -10.55 -9.46 15.19
C HIS A 32 -11.79 -9.67 14.29
N PHE A 33 -12.04 -8.78 13.31
CA PHE A 33 -13.14 -8.93 12.36
C PHE A 33 -12.90 -9.96 11.24
N LEU A 34 -11.67 -10.47 11.07
CA LEU A 34 -11.36 -11.58 10.16
C LEU A 34 -11.74 -12.92 10.81
N TYR A 35 -13.02 -13.08 11.15
CA TYR A 35 -13.53 -14.29 11.80
C TYR A 35 -12.73 -14.71 13.04
N GLU A 36 -12.36 -13.75 13.89
CA GLU A 36 -11.57 -14.00 15.10
C GLU A 36 -10.18 -14.60 14.82
N PHE A 37 -9.52 -14.23 13.71
CA PHE A 37 -8.14 -14.65 13.44
C PHE A 37 -7.19 -14.21 14.57
N GLU A 38 -6.45 -15.16 15.13
CA GLU A 38 -5.63 -14.94 16.32
C GLU A 38 -4.14 -15.05 16.03
N VAL A 39 -3.43 -13.93 16.04
CA VAL A 39 -1.98 -13.87 15.93
C VAL A 39 -1.31 -14.17 17.27
N ALA A 40 -2.01 -14.02 18.41
CA ALA A 40 -1.48 -14.32 19.74
C ALA A 40 -0.86 -15.72 19.86
N PHE A 41 -1.58 -16.80 19.56
CA PHE A 41 -1.01 -18.14 19.72
C PHE A 41 0.14 -18.41 18.73
N PHE A 42 0.06 -17.88 17.50
CA PHE A 42 1.16 -17.99 16.54
C PHE A 42 2.43 -17.28 17.04
N MET A 43 2.27 -16.11 17.67
CA MET A 43 3.37 -15.39 18.30
C MET A 43 3.93 -16.12 19.52
N VAL A 44 3.09 -16.80 20.30
CA VAL A 44 3.54 -17.69 21.38
C VAL A 44 4.43 -18.81 20.83
N ILE A 45 4.05 -19.43 19.71
CA ILE A 45 4.85 -20.47 19.05
C ILE A 45 6.22 -19.90 18.66
N LEU A 46 6.23 -18.76 17.96
CA LEU A 46 7.47 -18.11 17.50
C LEU A 46 8.38 -17.71 18.67
N VAL A 47 7.85 -16.99 19.66
CA VAL A 47 8.61 -16.56 20.84
C VAL A 47 9.17 -17.77 21.58
N THR A 48 8.42 -18.87 21.65
CA THR A 48 8.88 -20.11 22.26
C THR A 48 9.99 -20.78 21.47
N ILE A 49 10.01 -20.71 20.14
CA ILE A 49 11.08 -21.29 19.32
C ILE A 49 12.39 -20.53 19.47
N PHE A 50 12.38 -19.20 19.55
CA PHE A 50 13.59 -18.37 19.50
C PHE A 50 14.11 -17.91 20.87
N PHE A 51 13.25 -17.51 21.80
CA PHE A 51 13.67 -16.93 23.08
C PHE A 51 13.90 -17.97 24.17
N LYS A 52 14.62 -17.56 25.23
CA LYS A 52 14.78 -18.35 26.46
C LYS A 52 13.42 -18.76 27.04
N THR A 53 13.38 -19.94 27.67
CA THR A 53 12.16 -20.48 28.31
C THR A 53 11.53 -19.51 29.30
N SER A 54 12.33 -18.79 30.09
CA SER A 54 11.80 -17.77 31.02
C SER A 54 11.12 -16.61 30.29
N LEU A 55 11.69 -16.12 29.19
CA LEU A 55 11.11 -15.03 28.40
C LEU A 55 9.86 -15.49 27.64
N SER A 56 9.86 -16.71 27.08
CA SER A 56 8.69 -17.24 26.39
C SER A 56 7.54 -17.57 27.35
N ALA A 57 7.85 -18.02 28.56
CA ALA A 57 6.86 -18.24 29.62
C ALA A 57 6.22 -16.91 30.08
N ILE A 58 7.02 -15.86 30.27
CA ILE A 58 6.51 -14.51 30.61
C ILE A 58 5.60 -14.02 29.48
N PHE A 59 6.03 -14.16 28.22
CA PHE A 59 5.22 -13.76 27.07
C PHE A 59 3.88 -14.51 27.01
N ALA A 60 3.89 -15.84 27.11
CA ALA A 60 2.68 -16.67 27.05
C ALA A 60 1.69 -16.36 28.19
N ASN A 61 2.19 -16.15 29.41
CA ASN A 61 1.35 -15.74 30.54
C ASN A 61 0.81 -14.32 30.37
N ALA A 62 1.66 -13.37 29.97
CA ALA A 62 1.25 -11.98 29.79
C ALA A 62 0.23 -11.83 28.66
N ILE A 63 0.42 -12.50 27.51
CA ILE A 63 -0.53 -12.43 26.40
C ILE A 63 -1.85 -13.11 26.75
N GLY A 64 -1.79 -14.28 27.40
CA GLY A 64 -2.97 -14.98 27.90
C GLY A 64 -3.76 -14.09 28.87
N PHE A 65 -3.09 -13.54 29.88
CA PHE A 65 -3.71 -12.64 30.86
C PHE A 65 -4.24 -11.33 30.24
N LEU A 66 -3.51 -10.69 29.32
CA LEU A 66 -3.98 -9.47 28.67
C LEU A 66 -5.20 -9.74 27.79
N LYS A 67 -5.28 -10.92 27.17
CA LYS A 67 -6.47 -11.35 26.43
C LYS A 67 -7.68 -11.58 27.34
N ILE A 68 -7.46 -11.99 28.60
CA ILE A 68 -8.53 -12.07 29.60
C ILE A 68 -9.22 -10.71 29.79
N LEU A 69 -8.44 -9.63 29.79
CA LEU A 69 -8.98 -8.28 29.96
C LEU A 69 -9.74 -7.77 28.73
N MET A 70 -9.60 -8.41 27.57
CA MET A 70 -10.17 -7.94 26.31
C MET A 70 -11.46 -8.68 25.89
N ILE A 71 -11.73 -9.87 26.43
CA ILE A 71 -12.90 -10.69 26.07
C ILE A 71 -13.81 -10.82 27.28
N PRO A 72 -15.09 -10.40 27.22
CA PRO A 72 -16.03 -10.63 28.31
C PRO A 72 -16.55 -12.08 28.30
N GLY A 73 -16.46 -12.81 29.42
CA GLY A 73 -17.12 -14.12 29.61
C GLY A 73 -16.33 -15.16 30.41
N VAL A 74 -16.95 -16.31 30.69
CA VAL A 74 -16.34 -17.44 31.43
C VAL A 74 -15.37 -18.26 30.55
N SER A 75 -15.56 -18.23 29.22
CA SER A 75 -14.69 -18.88 28.20
C SER A 75 -13.23 -18.38 28.18
N VAL A 76 -12.95 -17.35 28.95
CA VAL A 76 -11.69 -16.61 28.99
C VAL A 76 -10.57 -17.38 29.71
N PHE A 77 -10.89 -18.15 30.75
CA PHE A 77 -9.92 -19.02 31.40
C PHE A 77 -9.50 -20.21 30.53
N ALA A 78 -10.45 -20.74 29.75
CA ALA A 78 -10.18 -21.80 28.78
C ALA A 78 -9.14 -21.36 27.75
N TYR A 79 -9.27 -20.11 27.29
CA TYR A 79 -8.33 -19.48 26.37
C TYR A 79 -6.91 -19.39 26.95
N TRP A 80 -6.80 -18.89 28.18
CA TRP A 80 -5.48 -18.77 28.83
C TRP A 80 -4.83 -20.15 29.02
N ILE A 81 -5.60 -21.14 29.47
CA ILE A 81 -5.12 -22.53 29.59
C ILE A 81 -4.67 -23.06 28.23
N ALA A 82 -5.45 -22.86 27.16
CA ALA A 82 -5.08 -23.29 25.81
C ALA A 82 -3.76 -22.66 25.35
N ILE A 83 -3.54 -21.37 25.59
CA ILE A 83 -2.27 -20.69 25.28
C ILE A 83 -1.08 -21.30 26.05
N ILE A 84 -1.27 -21.63 27.33
CA ILE A 84 -0.22 -22.27 28.14
C ILE A 84 0.06 -23.70 27.67
N VAL A 85 -0.97 -24.46 27.28
CA VAL A 85 -0.81 -25.80 26.68
C VAL A 85 -0.07 -25.71 25.34
N ILE A 86 -0.44 -24.77 24.47
CA ILE A 86 0.26 -24.50 23.20
C ILE A 86 1.73 -24.15 23.47
N TRP A 87 2.02 -23.30 24.46
CA TRP A 87 3.38 -22.98 24.87
C TRP A 87 4.13 -24.24 25.34
N ALA A 88 3.53 -25.09 26.17
CA ALA A 88 4.14 -26.30 26.68
C ALA A 88 4.43 -27.33 25.56
N ILE A 89 3.48 -27.56 24.66
CA ILE A 89 3.65 -28.43 23.48
C ILE A 89 4.78 -27.89 22.59
N THR A 90 4.77 -26.58 22.31
CA THR A 90 5.82 -25.95 21.50
C THR A 90 7.19 -26.03 22.17
N LEU A 91 7.25 -25.89 23.49
CA LEU A 91 8.48 -26.00 24.28
C LEU A 91 9.05 -27.43 24.19
N ALA A 92 8.19 -28.45 24.29
CA ALA A 92 8.60 -29.85 24.14
C ALA A 92 9.11 -30.15 22.72
N LEU A 93 8.44 -29.62 21.69
CA LEU A 93 8.81 -29.80 20.29
C LEU A 93 9.96 -28.88 19.82
N ARG A 94 10.38 -27.93 20.65
CA ARG A 94 11.39 -26.91 20.31
C ARG A 94 12.66 -27.49 19.66
N PRO A 95 13.28 -28.58 20.14
CA PRO A 95 14.48 -29.13 19.48
C PRO A 95 14.22 -29.54 18.03
N ALA A 96 13.07 -30.18 17.76
CA ALA A 96 12.67 -30.61 16.43
C ALA A 96 12.31 -29.40 15.54
N LEU A 97 11.57 -28.43 16.08
CA LEU A 97 11.19 -27.20 15.38
C LEU A 97 12.41 -26.37 14.97
N VAL A 98 13.40 -26.24 15.85
CA VAL A 98 14.67 -25.54 15.54
C VAL A 98 15.46 -26.28 14.46
N LYS A 99 15.44 -27.61 14.46
CA LYS A 99 16.13 -28.44 13.47
C LYS A 99 15.39 -28.54 12.13
N HIS A 100 14.07 -28.38 12.12
CA HIS A 100 13.19 -28.55 10.96
C HIS A 100 12.05 -27.52 10.99
N TRP A 101 12.34 -26.27 10.63
CA TRP A 101 11.37 -25.15 10.69
C TRP A 101 10.06 -25.40 9.92
N TRP A 102 10.10 -26.23 8.86
CA TRP A 102 8.91 -26.57 8.08
C TRP A 102 7.87 -27.36 8.88
N LEU A 103 8.23 -27.99 10.00
CA LEU A 103 7.28 -28.64 10.91
C LEU A 103 6.26 -27.66 11.49
N ILE A 104 6.58 -26.36 11.54
CA ILE A 104 5.65 -25.30 11.95
C ILE A 104 4.44 -25.25 11.01
N LEU A 105 4.61 -25.59 9.72
CA LEU A 105 3.51 -25.63 8.74
C LEU A 105 2.44 -26.67 9.09
N ILE A 106 2.84 -27.74 9.80
CA ILE A 106 1.94 -28.82 10.22
C ILE A 106 1.38 -28.53 11.61
N ILE A 107 2.24 -28.08 12.52
CA ILE A 107 1.89 -27.89 13.93
C ILE A 107 0.93 -26.71 14.12
N VAL A 108 1.08 -25.59 13.39
CA VAL A 108 0.24 -24.41 13.58
C VAL A 108 -1.24 -24.70 13.25
N PRO A 109 -1.60 -25.30 12.11
CA PRO A 109 -3.00 -25.68 11.85
C PRO A 109 -3.56 -26.66 12.89
N VAL A 110 -2.78 -27.68 13.28
CA VAL A 110 -3.21 -28.66 14.30
C VAL A 110 -3.46 -28.00 15.67
N LEU A 111 -2.58 -27.11 16.11
CA LEU A 111 -2.74 -26.37 17.36
C LEU A 111 -3.90 -25.37 17.29
N SER A 112 -4.22 -24.83 16.10
CA SER A 112 -5.41 -23.98 15.93
C SER A 112 -6.70 -24.79 16.13
N CYS A 113 -6.78 -26.01 15.60
CA CYS A 113 -7.90 -26.91 15.87
C CYS A 113 -7.98 -27.28 17.35
N PHE A 114 -6.84 -27.44 18.03
CA PHE A 114 -6.80 -27.69 19.46
C PHE A 114 -7.38 -26.53 20.29
N LEU A 115 -7.18 -25.27 19.88
CA LEU A 115 -7.77 -24.11 20.53
C LEU A 115 -9.31 -24.16 20.48
N GLU A 116 -9.87 -24.57 19.35
CA GLU A 116 -11.33 -24.73 19.18
C GLU A 116 -11.89 -25.94 19.95
N ILE A 117 -11.16 -27.07 19.94
CA ILE A 117 -11.52 -28.24 20.73
C ILE A 117 -11.48 -27.89 22.23
N SER A 118 -10.52 -27.07 22.66
CA SER A 118 -10.42 -26.61 24.06
C SER A 118 -11.64 -25.78 24.46
N ASN A 119 -12.12 -24.90 23.59
CA ASN A 119 -13.36 -24.14 23.82
C ASN A 119 -14.58 -25.07 23.91
N MET A 120 -14.67 -26.08 23.04
CA MET A 120 -15.75 -27.08 23.08
C MET A 120 -15.71 -27.91 24.38
N LEU A 121 -14.55 -28.39 24.79
CA LEU A 121 -14.36 -29.16 26.02
C LEU A 121 -14.69 -28.33 27.26
N PHE A 122 -14.37 -27.05 27.24
CA PHE A 122 -14.71 -26.14 28.32
C PHE A 122 -16.22 -25.88 28.40
N GLU A 123 -16.89 -25.67 27.26
CA GLU A 123 -18.35 -25.53 27.22
C GLU A 123 -19.04 -26.81 27.72
N LEU A 124 -18.51 -27.98 27.35
CA LEU A 124 -18.97 -29.26 27.87
C LEU A 124 -18.79 -29.36 29.39
N ALA A 125 -17.67 -28.88 29.93
CA ALA A 125 -17.39 -28.91 31.36
C ALA A 125 -18.32 -27.99 32.17
N ILE A 126 -18.70 -26.83 31.62
CA ILE A 126 -19.59 -25.87 32.30
C ILE A 126 -21.05 -26.26 32.17
N THR A 127 -21.50 -26.58 30.96
CA THR A 127 -22.94 -26.80 30.69
C THR A 127 -23.37 -28.23 30.89
N GLN A 128 -22.42 -29.17 31.00
CA GLN A 128 -22.64 -30.62 31.05
C GLN A 128 -23.51 -31.15 29.89
N SER A 129 -23.62 -30.40 28.79
CA SER A 129 -24.47 -30.73 27.64
C SER A 129 -23.62 -30.93 26.39
N TRP A 130 -23.54 -32.18 25.94
CA TRP A 130 -22.89 -32.53 24.67
C TRP A 130 -23.54 -31.83 23.48
N GLU A 131 -24.86 -31.64 23.51
CA GLU A 131 -25.61 -31.00 22.44
C GLU A 131 -25.23 -29.52 22.30
N LYS A 132 -25.16 -28.77 23.40
CA LYS A 132 -24.73 -27.36 23.39
C LYS A 132 -23.28 -27.21 22.94
N ALA A 133 -22.37 -28.05 23.44
CA ALA A 133 -20.97 -28.03 23.03
C ALA A 133 -20.79 -28.37 21.54
N ARG A 134 -21.54 -29.36 21.03
CA ARG A 134 -21.52 -29.76 19.61
C ARG A 134 -22.09 -28.68 18.70
N VAL A 135 -23.19 -28.03 19.10
CA VAL A 135 -23.78 -26.91 18.35
C VAL A 135 -22.79 -25.74 18.27
N LEU A 136 -22.10 -25.42 19.38
CA LEU A 136 -21.06 -24.39 19.38
C LEU A 136 -19.92 -24.74 18.40
N TYR A 137 -19.42 -25.98 18.42
CA TYR A 137 -18.39 -26.44 17.50
C TYR A 137 -18.85 -26.41 16.03
N LEU A 138 -20.04 -26.95 15.73
CA LEU A 138 -20.60 -26.99 14.37
C LEU A 138 -20.89 -25.59 13.82
N SER A 139 -21.33 -24.66 14.67
CA SER A 139 -21.55 -23.26 14.29
C SER A 139 -20.28 -22.53 13.83
N ARG A 140 -19.10 -23.08 14.16
CA ARG A 140 -17.78 -22.51 13.87
C ARG A 140 -17.03 -23.21 12.73
N VAL A 141 -17.62 -24.21 12.08
CA VAL A 141 -16.92 -25.01 11.04
C VAL A 141 -16.41 -24.16 9.87
N LEU A 142 -17.26 -23.30 9.30
CA LEU A 142 -16.85 -22.42 8.20
C LEU A 142 -15.72 -21.47 8.63
N ARG A 143 -15.77 -20.97 9.88
CA ARG A 143 -14.70 -20.17 10.47
C ARG A 143 -13.42 -20.99 10.57
N ASN A 144 -13.51 -22.23 11.05
CA ASN A 144 -12.36 -23.11 11.24
C ASN A 144 -11.68 -23.45 9.91
N ASP A 145 -12.43 -23.61 8.81
CA ASP A 145 -11.86 -23.83 7.48
C ASP A 145 -11.08 -22.59 6.97
N ILE A 146 -11.61 -21.39 7.21
CA ILE A 146 -10.93 -20.12 6.88
C ILE A 146 -9.65 -19.98 7.73
N LEU A 147 -9.75 -20.20 9.05
CA LEU A 147 -8.63 -20.14 9.98
C LEU A 147 -7.55 -21.17 9.63
N PHE A 148 -7.92 -22.41 9.32
CA PHE A 148 -7.01 -23.46 8.91
C PHE A 148 -6.22 -23.06 7.67
N THR A 149 -6.90 -22.51 6.66
CA THR A 149 -6.25 -22.03 5.43
C THR A 149 -5.30 -20.87 5.73
N ALA A 150 -5.72 -19.91 6.56
CA ALA A 150 -4.89 -18.78 6.96
C ALA A 150 -3.65 -19.24 7.75
N TYR A 151 -3.79 -20.22 8.63
CA TYR A 151 -2.69 -20.82 9.41
C TYR A 151 -1.81 -21.78 8.61
N LEU A 152 -2.21 -22.18 7.41
CA LEU A 152 -1.35 -22.89 6.47
C LEU A 152 -0.48 -21.89 5.69
N ILE A 153 -1.07 -20.76 5.29
CA ILE A 153 -0.38 -19.70 4.52
C ILE A 153 0.56 -18.86 5.40
N LEU A 154 0.11 -18.44 6.58
CA LEU A 154 0.84 -17.50 7.45
C LEU A 154 2.25 -18.02 7.80
N PRO A 155 2.44 -19.29 8.22
CA PRO A 155 3.77 -19.80 8.53
C PRO A 155 4.70 -19.84 7.32
N VAL A 156 4.20 -20.13 6.11
CA VAL A 156 5.00 -20.10 4.87
C VAL A 156 5.55 -18.71 4.60
N LEU A 157 4.76 -17.67 4.85
CA LEU A 157 5.15 -16.27 4.62
C LEU A 157 6.04 -15.72 5.75
N VAL A 158 5.67 -15.98 7.00
CA VAL A 158 6.22 -15.28 8.17
C VAL A 158 7.41 -15.98 8.79
N VAL A 159 7.41 -17.32 8.89
CA VAL A 159 8.49 -18.06 9.57
C VAL A 159 9.87 -17.81 8.92
N PRO A 160 10.03 -17.84 7.59
CA PRO A 160 11.34 -17.57 6.98
C PRO A 160 11.88 -16.18 7.29
N LEU A 161 11.01 -15.15 7.34
CA LEU A 161 11.40 -13.78 7.71
C LEU A 161 11.88 -13.70 9.15
N ILE A 162 11.10 -14.28 10.06
CA ILE A 162 11.41 -14.25 11.48
C ILE A 162 12.71 -15.00 11.75
N TRP A 163 12.96 -16.09 11.01
CA TRP A 163 14.22 -16.81 11.07
C TRP A 163 15.41 -15.95 10.63
N GLU A 164 15.29 -15.24 9.50
CA GLU A 164 16.32 -14.30 9.03
C GLU A 164 16.59 -13.18 10.04
N LEU A 165 15.52 -12.63 10.64
CA LEU A 165 15.61 -11.57 11.64
C LEU A 165 16.32 -12.06 12.91
N PHE A 166 15.92 -13.20 13.48
CA PHE A 166 16.53 -13.73 14.70
C PHE A 166 17.93 -14.31 14.47
N ALA A 167 18.25 -14.79 13.26
CA ALA A 167 19.63 -15.14 12.91
C ALA A 167 20.57 -13.93 12.99
N LYS A 168 20.10 -12.70 12.71
CA LYS A 168 20.89 -11.47 12.93
C LYS A 168 21.04 -11.13 14.42
N TYR A 169 20.01 -11.38 15.21
CA TYR A 169 20.06 -11.20 16.68
C TYR A 169 20.95 -12.23 17.38
N LYS A 170 21.18 -13.41 16.79
CA LYS A 170 22.12 -14.42 17.29
C LYS A 170 23.50 -13.85 17.57
N TYR A 171 24.00 -12.98 16.69
CA TYR A 171 25.34 -12.41 16.81
C TYR A 171 25.37 -11.13 17.65
N THR A 172 24.30 -10.32 17.62
CA THR A 172 24.27 -9.01 18.28
C THR A 172 23.73 -9.04 19.71
N LYS A 173 22.83 -9.98 20.02
CA LYS A 173 22.12 -10.09 21.30
C LYS A 173 21.86 -11.56 21.71
N PRO A 174 22.91 -12.40 21.87
CA PRO A 174 22.75 -13.83 22.17
C PRO A 174 22.05 -14.12 23.49
N PHE A 175 22.11 -13.19 24.45
CA PHE A 175 21.50 -13.36 25.78
C PHE A 175 19.97 -13.46 25.78
N LEU A 176 19.30 -13.09 24.68
CA LEU A 176 17.84 -13.20 24.52
C LEU A 176 17.42 -14.60 24.08
N LEU A 177 18.28 -15.29 23.34
CA LEU A 177 17.94 -16.49 22.58
C LEU A 177 18.18 -17.77 23.40
N ASN A 178 17.46 -18.84 23.07
CA ASN A 178 17.65 -20.13 23.73
C ASN A 178 18.88 -20.89 23.19
N LYS A 179 19.40 -21.81 24.01
CA LYS A 179 20.61 -22.59 23.70
C LYS A 179 20.48 -23.43 22.43
N GLN A 180 19.30 -23.98 22.15
CA GLN A 180 19.07 -24.84 20.98
C GLN A 180 19.17 -24.02 19.69
N PHE A 181 18.54 -22.84 19.63
CA PHE A 181 18.68 -21.91 18.52
C PHE A 181 20.12 -21.39 18.36
N LEU A 182 20.79 -21.04 19.46
CA LEU A 182 22.20 -20.62 19.42
C LEU A 182 23.12 -21.73 18.87
N SER A 183 22.84 -22.99 19.16
CA SER A 183 23.60 -24.14 18.65
C SER A 183 23.24 -24.56 17.22
N SER A 184 22.20 -23.98 16.61
CA SER A 184 21.74 -24.39 15.28
C SER A 184 22.80 -24.10 14.19
N ARG A 185 23.03 -25.10 13.32
CA ARG A 185 23.82 -24.94 12.07
C ARG A 185 22.99 -24.40 10.91
N GLN A 186 21.66 -24.32 11.05
CA GLN A 186 20.78 -23.78 10.01
C GLN A 186 21.11 -22.33 9.68
N ASP A 187 21.62 -21.57 10.65
CA ASP A 187 22.01 -20.17 10.46
C ASP A 187 23.16 -20.01 9.47
N LYS A 188 24.11 -20.97 9.42
CA LYS A 188 25.17 -20.98 8.40
C LYS A 188 24.61 -21.26 7.01
N ILE A 189 23.57 -22.08 6.87
CA ILE A 189 22.94 -22.38 5.56
C ILE A 189 22.03 -21.23 5.11
N ALA A 190 21.29 -20.61 6.02
CA ALA A 190 20.47 -19.43 5.74
C ALA A 190 21.35 -18.21 5.41
N PHE A 191 22.41 -17.97 6.18
CA PHE A 191 23.39 -16.90 5.95
C PHE A 191 24.26 -17.16 4.70
N ASN A 192 24.70 -18.39 4.45
CA ASN A 192 25.43 -18.72 3.22
C ASN A 192 24.51 -18.71 1.99
N ARG A 193 23.22 -19.03 2.09
CA ARG A 193 22.25 -18.79 1.01
C ARG A 193 22.01 -17.30 0.79
N TYR A 194 21.96 -16.50 1.85
CA TYR A 194 21.86 -15.03 1.77
C TYR A 194 23.07 -14.44 1.02
N ASN A 195 24.30 -14.84 1.39
CA ASN A 195 25.52 -14.38 0.70
C ASN A 195 25.70 -14.98 -0.69
N LYS A 196 25.33 -16.25 -0.93
CA LYS A 196 25.46 -16.91 -2.24
C LYS A 196 24.39 -16.48 -3.24
N ASN A 197 23.30 -15.82 -2.80
CA ASN A 197 22.28 -15.24 -3.68
C ASN A 197 22.62 -13.80 -4.13
N ASN A 198 23.69 -13.21 -3.59
CA ASN A 198 24.38 -12.05 -4.21
C ASN A 198 25.25 -12.52 -5.40
N MET A 199 24.69 -13.34 -6.29
CA MET A 199 25.36 -13.65 -7.56
C MET A 199 25.31 -12.44 -8.47
N ASP A 200 26.41 -12.19 -9.18
CA ASP A 200 26.65 -11.03 -10.04
C ASP A 200 25.68 -10.87 -11.23
N SER A 201 24.76 -11.81 -11.45
CA SER A 201 23.73 -11.70 -12.48
C SER A 201 22.34 -12.20 -12.04
N ILE A 202 21.35 -11.31 -12.16
CA ILE A 202 19.94 -11.65 -12.02
C ILE A 202 19.53 -12.46 -13.26
N SER A 203 18.93 -13.65 -13.06
CA SER A 203 18.51 -14.49 -14.20
C SER A 203 17.36 -13.84 -15.00
N PRO A 204 17.22 -14.12 -16.31
CA PRO A 204 16.10 -13.60 -17.11
C PRO A 204 14.73 -13.92 -16.53
N ALA A 205 14.56 -15.11 -15.94
CA ALA A 205 13.33 -15.52 -15.26
C ALA A 205 13.04 -14.68 -14.01
N SER A 206 14.08 -14.34 -13.23
CA SER A 206 13.95 -13.47 -12.06
C SER A 206 13.52 -12.05 -12.47
N ILE A 207 14.05 -11.52 -13.57
CA ILE A 207 13.62 -10.20 -14.08
C ILE A 207 12.18 -10.21 -14.58
N ARG A 208 11.73 -11.29 -15.25
CA ARG A 208 10.31 -11.43 -15.63
C ARG A 208 9.42 -11.40 -14.39
N THR A 209 9.84 -12.10 -13.33
CA THR A 209 9.13 -12.12 -12.05
C THR A 209 9.08 -10.73 -11.40
N TRP A 210 10.19 -9.98 -11.40
CA TRP A 210 10.22 -8.60 -10.90
C TRP A 210 9.33 -7.65 -11.71
N LYS A 211 9.26 -7.81 -13.04
CA LYS A 211 8.33 -7.03 -13.88
C LYS A 211 6.87 -7.34 -13.59
N LEU A 212 6.56 -8.62 -13.39
CA LEU A 212 5.21 -9.07 -13.03
C LEU A 212 4.82 -8.53 -11.64
N ALA A 213 5.71 -8.63 -10.66
CA ALA A 213 5.52 -8.04 -9.33
C ALA A 213 5.27 -6.54 -9.42
N PHE A 214 6.12 -5.79 -10.13
CA PHE A 214 5.93 -4.36 -10.37
C PHE A 214 4.58 -4.03 -11.04
N GLY A 215 4.17 -4.84 -12.00
CA GLY A 215 2.87 -4.71 -12.65
C GLY A 215 1.71 -4.88 -11.68
N ILE A 216 1.72 -5.96 -10.91
CA ILE A 216 0.70 -6.24 -9.89
C ILE A 216 0.67 -5.14 -8.83
N GLU A 217 1.82 -4.71 -8.32
CA GLU A 217 1.94 -3.62 -7.34
C GLU A 217 1.30 -2.33 -7.85
N THR A 218 1.66 -1.89 -9.05
CA THR A 218 1.19 -0.62 -9.59
C THR A 218 -0.26 -0.67 -10.06
N GLY A 219 -0.71 -1.81 -10.55
CA GLY A 219 -2.13 -2.05 -10.82
C GLY A 219 -2.96 -2.07 -9.54
N LEU A 220 -2.47 -2.68 -8.46
CA LEU A 220 -3.13 -2.63 -7.14
C LEU A 220 -3.23 -1.19 -6.62
N VAL A 221 -2.18 -0.39 -6.74
CA VAL A 221 -2.22 1.04 -6.37
C VAL A 221 -3.27 1.79 -7.20
N ALA A 222 -3.35 1.52 -8.50
CA ALA A 222 -4.36 2.13 -9.36
C ALA A 222 -5.79 1.73 -8.93
N VAL A 223 -6.01 0.45 -8.63
CA VAL A 223 -7.28 -0.05 -8.10
C VAL A 223 -7.62 0.61 -6.76
N VAL A 224 -6.66 0.71 -5.84
CA VAL A 224 -6.87 1.34 -4.52
C VAL A 224 -7.32 2.79 -4.70
N PHE A 225 -6.64 3.58 -5.53
CA PHE A 225 -7.01 4.99 -5.72
C PHE A 225 -8.28 5.21 -6.55
N SER A 226 -8.72 4.25 -7.36
CA SER A 226 -9.95 4.34 -8.15
C SER A 226 -11.18 3.76 -7.44
N PHE A 227 -11.08 2.55 -6.88
CA PHE A 227 -12.20 1.80 -6.30
C PHE A 227 -12.43 2.09 -4.81
N LEU A 228 -11.37 2.25 -4.02
CA LEU A 228 -11.53 2.41 -2.57
C LEU A 228 -12.33 3.66 -2.16
N PRO A 229 -12.22 4.82 -2.85
CA PRO A 229 -13.10 5.95 -2.60
C PRO A 229 -14.59 5.59 -2.75
N PHE A 230 -14.95 4.87 -3.82
CA PHE A 230 -16.31 4.37 -4.05
C PHE A 230 -16.76 3.42 -2.94
N HIS A 231 -15.90 2.49 -2.54
CA HIS A 231 -16.19 1.55 -1.46
C HIS A 231 -16.42 2.25 -0.12
N ILE A 232 -15.55 3.19 0.26
CA ILE A 232 -15.67 3.95 1.52
C ILE A 232 -16.95 4.78 1.54
N ILE A 233 -17.33 5.41 0.42
CA ILE A 233 -18.59 6.18 0.33
C ILE A 233 -19.80 5.28 0.57
N ASN A 234 -19.82 4.08 0.01
CA ASN A 234 -20.94 3.16 0.20
C ASN A 234 -21.03 2.60 1.63
N LEU A 235 -19.92 2.58 2.38
CA LEU A 235 -19.88 2.09 3.77
C LEU A 235 -20.08 3.19 4.83
N VAL A 236 -19.48 4.36 4.64
CA VAL A 236 -19.40 5.42 5.67
C VAL A 236 -20.04 6.74 5.19
N GLY A 237 -20.51 6.80 3.95
CA GLY A 237 -21.06 7.99 3.33
C GLY A 237 -20.00 8.96 2.80
N ILE A 238 -20.47 10.07 2.24
CA ILE A 238 -19.66 11.09 1.53
C ILE A 238 -18.53 11.65 2.40
N LYS A 239 -18.78 11.84 3.71
CA LYS A 239 -17.78 12.33 4.68
C LYS A 239 -16.56 11.41 4.77
N GLY A 240 -16.74 10.11 4.52
CA GLY A 240 -15.65 9.14 4.53
C GLY A 240 -14.64 9.33 3.39
N LEU A 241 -14.97 10.07 2.33
CA LEU A 241 -14.08 10.29 1.18
C LEU A 241 -12.73 10.88 1.60
N SER A 242 -12.69 11.74 2.63
CA SER A 242 -11.44 12.32 3.13
C SER A 242 -10.46 11.31 3.70
N LEU A 243 -10.92 10.13 4.12
CA LEU A 243 -10.06 9.07 4.68
C LEU A 243 -9.07 8.51 3.64
N ILE A 244 -9.38 8.61 2.34
CA ILE A 244 -8.46 8.13 1.28
C ILE A 244 -7.11 8.85 1.32
N LEU A 245 -7.07 10.08 1.82
CA LEU A 245 -5.85 10.90 1.92
C LEU A 245 -4.85 10.37 2.95
N LEU A 246 -5.26 9.46 3.85
CA LEU A 246 -4.37 8.80 4.79
C LEU A 246 -3.34 7.92 4.07
N ILE A 247 -3.68 7.34 2.91
CA ILE A 247 -2.77 6.52 2.11
C ILE A 247 -1.59 7.36 1.58
N PRO A 248 -1.79 8.43 0.79
CA PRO A 248 -0.69 9.25 0.28
C PRO A 248 0.06 9.97 1.40
N LEU A 249 -0.61 10.35 2.49
CA LEU A 249 0.04 10.90 3.70
C LEU A 249 1.02 9.90 4.31
N ALA A 250 0.57 8.66 4.54
CA ALA A 250 1.43 7.59 5.06
C ALA A 250 2.58 7.28 4.10
N MET A 251 2.33 7.26 2.80
CA MET A 251 3.38 7.07 1.80
C MET A 251 4.47 8.15 1.89
N PHE A 252 4.06 9.41 2.00
CA PHE A 252 4.99 10.54 2.15
C PHE A 252 5.83 10.43 3.43
N LEU A 253 5.20 10.14 4.58
CA LEU A 253 5.88 10.06 5.87
C LEU A 253 6.78 8.82 6.02
N CYS A 254 6.38 7.68 5.47
CA CYS A 254 7.06 6.41 5.72
C CYS A 254 8.07 6.01 4.64
N THR A 255 8.05 6.58 3.44
CA THR A 255 9.09 6.30 2.41
C THR A 255 10.52 6.56 2.92
N PRO A 256 10.82 7.67 3.64
CA PRO A 256 12.16 7.89 4.20
C PRO A 256 12.54 6.86 5.27
N LEU A 257 11.57 6.42 6.09
CA LEU A 257 11.78 5.41 7.13
C LEU A 257 12.12 4.06 6.50
N TRP A 258 11.37 3.66 5.47
CA TRP A 258 11.67 2.45 4.69
C TRP A 258 13.04 2.52 4.03
N ARG A 259 13.47 3.67 3.54
CA ARG A 259 14.82 3.83 2.97
C ARG A 259 15.91 3.62 4.03
N LYS A 260 15.74 4.16 5.24
CA LYS A 260 16.66 3.92 6.37
C LYS A 260 16.69 2.44 6.75
N LEU A 261 15.53 1.79 6.81
CA LEU A 261 15.44 0.37 7.15
C LEU A 261 16.06 -0.51 6.06
N LYS A 262 15.80 -0.22 4.79
CA LYS A 262 16.40 -0.87 3.62
C LYS A 262 17.92 -0.88 3.69
N ALA A 263 18.56 0.21 4.12
CA ALA A 263 20.02 0.25 4.28
C ALA A 263 20.53 -0.78 5.32
N ILE A 264 19.69 -1.19 6.27
CA ILE A 264 20.02 -2.12 7.35
C ILE A 264 19.71 -3.58 6.99
N ILE A 265 18.59 -3.84 6.30
CA ILE A 265 18.06 -5.19 6.05
C ILE A 265 18.14 -5.64 4.59
N GLY A 266 18.49 -4.74 3.67
CA GLY A 266 18.51 -4.98 2.24
C GLY A 266 17.16 -4.82 1.56
N ASN A 267 17.18 -4.67 0.23
CA ASN A 267 15.99 -4.43 -0.57
C ASN A 267 15.02 -5.61 -0.60
N HIS A 268 15.52 -6.83 -0.84
CA HIS A 268 14.65 -8.01 -0.93
C HIS A 268 13.86 -8.23 0.37
N SER A 269 14.53 -8.17 1.52
CA SER A 269 13.90 -8.26 2.84
C SER A 269 12.87 -7.15 3.05
N THR A 270 13.18 -5.92 2.63
CA THR A 270 12.25 -4.79 2.75
C THR A 270 10.99 -5.00 1.92
N ILE A 271 11.14 -5.35 0.64
CA ILE A 271 10.04 -5.62 -0.28
C ILE A 271 9.19 -6.80 0.23
N LYS A 272 9.85 -7.84 0.76
CA LYS A 272 9.21 -9.03 1.36
C LYS A 272 8.35 -8.69 2.58
N ILE A 273 8.86 -7.87 3.49
CA ILE A 273 8.09 -7.40 4.65
C ILE A 273 6.92 -6.54 4.17
N THR A 274 7.16 -5.64 3.22
CA THR A 274 6.11 -4.74 2.72
C THR A 274 5.03 -5.46 1.95
N SER A 275 5.34 -6.54 1.20
CA SER A 275 4.34 -7.31 0.46
C SER A 275 3.43 -8.11 1.37
N ILE A 276 3.98 -8.71 2.43
CA ILE A 276 3.19 -9.41 3.45
C ILE A 276 2.34 -8.41 4.24
N GLY A 277 2.92 -7.28 4.66
CA GLY A 277 2.18 -6.22 5.32
C GLY A 277 1.04 -5.67 4.45
N LEU A 278 1.30 -5.48 3.16
CA LEU A 278 0.29 -5.05 2.20
C LEU A 278 -0.84 -6.08 2.07
N PHE A 279 -0.52 -7.37 1.95
CA PHE A 279 -1.51 -8.46 1.95
C PHE A 279 -2.40 -8.43 3.20
N CYS A 280 -1.81 -8.30 4.38
CA CYS A 280 -2.56 -8.22 5.63
C CYS A 280 -3.49 -6.99 5.64
N MET A 281 -2.96 -5.80 5.30
CA MET A 281 -3.73 -4.55 5.39
C MET A 281 -4.81 -4.42 4.33
N THR A 282 -4.60 -4.88 3.09
CA THR A 282 -5.64 -4.86 2.06
C THR A 282 -6.77 -5.84 2.39
N SER A 283 -6.41 -7.04 2.85
CA SER A 283 -7.40 -8.05 3.28
C SER A 283 -8.21 -7.55 4.48
N ALA A 284 -7.53 -6.95 5.46
CA ALA A 284 -8.14 -6.28 6.61
C ALA A 284 -9.08 -5.14 6.17
N THR A 285 -8.65 -4.25 5.27
CA THR A 285 -9.47 -3.13 4.79
C THR A 285 -10.75 -3.61 4.11
N MET A 286 -10.68 -4.66 3.30
CA MET A 286 -11.86 -5.18 2.59
C MET A 286 -12.78 -5.95 3.53
N ALA A 287 -12.23 -6.74 4.44
CA ALA A 287 -13.04 -7.52 5.38
C ALA A 287 -13.65 -6.64 6.49
N TRP A 288 -13.11 -5.45 6.73
CA TRP A 288 -13.73 -4.45 7.61
C TRP A 288 -15.17 -4.15 7.18
N GLY A 289 -15.45 -4.12 5.88
CA GLY A 289 -16.80 -3.91 5.34
C GLY A 289 -17.81 -5.02 5.68
N LEU A 290 -17.38 -6.20 6.13
CA LEU A 290 -18.25 -7.32 6.52
C LEU A 290 -18.81 -7.22 7.95
N SER A 291 -18.34 -6.27 8.74
CA SER A 291 -18.71 -6.18 10.15
C SER A 291 -19.99 -5.37 10.38
N ASN A 292 -20.91 -5.93 11.19
CA ASN A 292 -22.26 -5.41 11.41
C ASN A 292 -22.34 -4.37 12.57
N HIS A 293 -21.33 -3.53 12.79
CA HIS A 293 -21.28 -2.65 13.96
C HIS A 293 -21.51 -1.16 13.65
N ASN A 294 -22.07 -0.43 14.63
CA ASN A 294 -22.42 0.99 14.54
C ASN A 294 -21.24 1.86 14.06
N ALA A 295 -21.52 2.75 13.08
CA ALA A 295 -20.54 3.51 12.31
C ALA A 295 -19.59 4.42 13.13
N SER A 296 -19.95 4.84 14.35
CA SER A 296 -19.21 5.86 15.12
C SER A 296 -17.89 5.37 15.74
N ASN A 297 -17.84 4.14 16.26
CA ASN A 297 -16.61 3.55 16.82
C ASN A 297 -15.70 2.93 15.73
N PHE A 298 -16.13 3.01 14.47
CA PHE A 298 -15.64 2.18 13.37
C PHE A 298 -14.72 2.93 12.39
N VAL A 299 -14.88 4.25 12.28
CA VAL A 299 -14.06 5.12 11.41
C VAL A 299 -12.57 5.16 11.79
N PRO A 300 -12.17 5.22 13.08
CA PRO A 300 -10.75 5.23 13.46
C PRO A 300 -10.00 3.96 13.01
N VAL A 301 -10.67 2.81 13.06
CA VAL A 301 -10.10 1.52 12.65
C VAL A 301 -9.85 1.49 11.14
N LEU A 302 -10.84 1.92 10.34
CA LEU A 302 -10.65 2.09 8.89
C LEU A 302 -9.51 3.06 8.58
N GLY A 303 -9.46 4.19 9.27
CA GLY A 303 -8.39 5.17 9.10
C GLY A 303 -6.99 4.56 9.35
N LEU A 304 -6.87 3.73 10.38
CA LEU A 304 -5.63 3.01 10.68
C LEU A 304 -5.26 2.02 9.56
N PHE A 305 -6.21 1.26 9.00
CA PHE A 305 -5.94 0.36 7.88
C PHE A 305 -5.51 1.09 6.61
N LEU A 306 -6.17 2.20 6.28
CA LEU A 306 -5.80 3.02 5.15
C LEU A 306 -4.39 3.61 5.32
N PHE A 307 -4.07 4.10 6.52
CA PHE A 307 -2.73 4.59 6.84
C PHE A 307 -1.69 3.46 6.73
N ALA A 308 -1.93 2.31 7.37
CA ALA A 308 -1.03 1.17 7.33
C ALA A 308 -0.82 0.61 5.92
N MET A 309 -1.89 0.55 5.11
CA MET A 309 -1.79 0.19 3.70
C MET A 309 -0.86 1.16 2.94
N GLY A 310 -0.99 2.47 3.17
CA GLY A 310 -0.07 3.48 2.64
C GLY A 310 1.38 3.29 3.09
N VAL A 311 1.62 2.92 4.36
CA VAL A 311 2.96 2.57 4.86
C VAL A 311 3.58 1.46 4.02
N PHE A 312 2.85 0.39 3.72
CA PHE A 312 3.40 -0.75 2.98
C PHE A 312 3.54 -0.48 1.47
N ILE A 313 2.62 0.26 0.84
CA ILE A 313 2.77 0.70 -0.56
C ILE A 313 4.05 1.51 -0.75
N ALA A 314 4.37 2.39 0.22
CA ALA A 314 5.57 3.23 0.22
C ALA A 314 6.88 2.43 0.15
N GLY A 315 6.88 1.26 0.78
CA GLY A 315 8.06 0.40 0.88
C GLY A 315 8.19 -0.62 -0.26
N ILE A 316 7.15 -0.84 -1.08
CA ILE A 316 7.19 -1.86 -2.13
C ILE A 316 7.48 -1.28 -3.52
N VAL A 317 6.66 -0.32 -3.99
CA VAL A 317 6.72 0.19 -5.38
C VAL A 317 8.07 0.85 -5.71
N PRO A 318 8.63 1.76 -4.87
CA PRO A 318 9.86 2.44 -5.20
C PRO A 318 11.06 1.49 -5.28
N PHE A 319 11.11 0.48 -4.40
CA PHE A 319 12.24 -0.46 -4.34
C PHE A 319 12.17 -1.51 -5.44
N THR A 320 10.98 -2.00 -5.81
CA THR A 320 10.81 -2.84 -6.99
C THR A 320 11.21 -2.08 -8.27
N MET A 321 10.84 -0.81 -8.37
CA MET A 321 11.29 0.06 -9.49
C MET A 321 12.81 0.20 -9.53
N GLU A 322 13.45 0.37 -8.37
CA GLU A 322 14.91 0.50 -8.24
C GLU A 322 15.64 -0.79 -8.69
N ILE A 323 15.15 -1.97 -8.32
CA ILE A 323 15.66 -3.27 -8.81
C ILE A 323 15.70 -3.31 -10.33
N LEU A 324 14.56 -3.01 -10.95
CA LEU A 324 14.43 -3.03 -12.41
C LEU A 324 15.33 -1.97 -13.06
N ARG A 325 15.44 -0.76 -12.47
CA ARG A 325 16.33 0.30 -12.98
C ARG A 325 17.81 -0.09 -12.90
N SER A 326 18.24 -0.63 -11.76
CA SER A 326 19.61 -1.11 -11.56
C SER A 326 19.97 -2.17 -12.60
N HIS A 327 19.10 -3.15 -12.82
CA HIS A 327 19.32 -4.16 -13.85
C HIS A 327 19.34 -3.57 -15.27
N GLY A 328 18.48 -2.58 -15.54
CA GLY A 328 18.41 -1.89 -16.82
C GLY A 328 19.69 -1.14 -17.14
N LEU A 329 20.30 -0.47 -16.16
CA LEU A 329 21.57 0.23 -16.31
C LEU A 329 22.70 -0.76 -16.62
N LYS A 330 22.87 -1.81 -15.81
CA LYS A 330 23.93 -2.82 -16.00
C LYS A 330 23.90 -3.49 -17.37
N ASN A 331 22.70 -3.73 -17.91
CA ASN A 331 22.52 -4.43 -19.18
C ASN A 331 22.18 -3.50 -20.35
N GLN A 332 22.31 -2.17 -20.18
CA GLN A 332 21.94 -1.17 -21.19
C GLN A 332 20.50 -1.32 -21.75
N LYS A 333 19.58 -1.85 -20.93
CA LYS A 333 18.16 -2.04 -21.29
C LYS A 333 17.30 -0.95 -20.68
N LYS A 334 16.50 -0.28 -21.52
CA LYS A 334 15.50 0.70 -21.07
C LYS A 334 14.18 0.01 -20.75
N TYR A 335 13.77 0.03 -19.49
CA TYR A 335 12.45 -0.43 -19.07
C TYR A 335 11.40 0.69 -19.17
N ARG A 336 10.26 0.39 -19.80
CA ARG A 336 9.12 1.29 -19.92
C ARG A 336 8.17 1.09 -18.74
N PHE A 337 8.51 1.68 -17.58
CA PHE A 337 7.71 1.53 -16.35
C PHE A 337 6.26 2.00 -16.53
N GLU A 338 6.05 3.14 -17.17
CA GLU A 338 4.72 3.72 -17.40
C GLU A 338 3.81 2.80 -18.23
N LEU A 339 4.37 2.09 -19.21
CA LEU A 339 3.62 1.11 -19.99
C LEU A 339 3.11 -0.04 -19.12
N ILE A 340 3.97 -0.57 -18.24
CA ILE A 340 3.60 -1.65 -17.31
C ILE A 340 2.47 -1.17 -16.39
N GLN A 341 2.59 0.05 -15.83
CA GLN A 341 1.59 0.64 -14.95
C GLN A 341 0.22 0.81 -15.64
N ILE A 342 0.21 1.27 -16.90
CA ILE A 342 -1.02 1.45 -17.66
C ILE A 342 -1.68 0.11 -17.96
N CYS A 343 -0.93 -0.88 -18.46
CA CYS A 343 -1.47 -2.19 -18.79
C CYS A 343 -2.10 -2.90 -17.59
N PHE A 344 -1.41 -2.93 -16.45
CA PHE A 344 -1.96 -3.54 -15.24
C PHE A 344 -3.11 -2.73 -14.63
N GLY A 345 -3.07 -1.39 -14.75
CA GLY A 345 -4.20 -0.54 -14.37
C GLY A 345 -5.46 -0.85 -15.18
N LEU A 346 -5.35 -0.93 -16.52
CA LEU A 346 -6.46 -1.27 -17.41
C LEU A 346 -7.06 -2.65 -17.09
N MET A 347 -6.22 -3.61 -16.73
CA MET A 347 -6.67 -4.96 -16.39
C MET A 347 -7.38 -5.02 -15.03
N LEU A 348 -6.83 -4.36 -14.00
CA LEU A 348 -7.28 -4.55 -12.62
C LEU A 348 -8.37 -3.56 -12.18
N ILE A 349 -8.41 -2.32 -12.70
CA ILE A 349 -9.40 -1.30 -12.30
C ILE A 349 -10.85 -1.79 -12.45
N PRO A 350 -11.28 -2.42 -13.56
CA PRO A 350 -12.69 -2.79 -13.74
C PRO A 350 -13.17 -3.88 -12.76
N LEU A 351 -12.29 -4.81 -12.37
CA LEU A 351 -12.67 -6.03 -11.64
C LEU A 351 -13.48 -5.78 -10.35
N PRO A 352 -13.01 -4.95 -9.38
CA PRO A 352 -13.76 -4.74 -8.15
C PRO A 352 -15.08 -3.98 -8.38
N PHE A 353 -15.15 -3.09 -9.37
CA PHE A 353 -16.41 -2.44 -9.74
C PHE A 353 -17.42 -3.45 -10.28
N LEU A 354 -16.99 -4.36 -11.17
CA LEU A 354 -17.86 -5.42 -11.70
C LEU A 354 -18.42 -6.30 -10.56
N ILE A 355 -17.59 -6.69 -9.58
CA ILE A 355 -18.06 -7.45 -8.40
C ILE A 355 -19.10 -6.65 -7.61
N SER A 356 -18.84 -5.36 -7.36
CA SER A 356 -19.77 -4.50 -6.60
C SER A 356 -21.11 -4.28 -7.29
N VAL A 357 -21.13 -4.37 -8.62
CA VAL A 357 -22.30 -4.05 -9.45
C VAL A 357 -23.15 -5.29 -9.77
N PHE A 358 -22.51 -6.40 -10.12
CA PHE A 358 -23.22 -7.61 -10.56
C PHE A 358 -23.67 -8.51 -9.41
N VAL A 359 -23.06 -8.39 -8.23
CA VAL A 359 -23.40 -9.19 -7.05
C VAL A 359 -24.38 -8.40 -6.18
N LYS A 360 -25.67 -8.68 -6.30
CA LYS A 360 -26.74 -7.97 -5.57
C LYS A 360 -26.69 -8.17 -4.06
N ASP A 361 -26.23 -9.33 -3.60
CA ASP A 361 -26.03 -9.60 -2.18
C ASP A 361 -24.79 -8.86 -1.68
N THR A 362 -24.99 -7.85 -0.82
CA THR A 362 -23.91 -7.02 -0.28
C THR A 362 -22.86 -7.84 0.46
N LYS A 363 -23.27 -8.85 1.23
CA LYS A 363 -22.36 -9.70 2.00
C LYS A 363 -21.53 -10.58 1.08
N LEU A 364 -22.15 -11.18 0.07
CA LEU A 364 -21.46 -11.97 -0.94
C LEU A 364 -20.50 -11.10 -1.77
N SER A 365 -20.91 -9.90 -2.15
CA SER A 365 -20.07 -8.95 -2.88
C SER A 365 -18.81 -8.58 -2.09
N LEU A 366 -18.98 -8.28 -0.79
CA LEU A 366 -17.87 -8.02 0.12
C LEU A 366 -16.94 -9.23 0.28
N MET A 367 -17.48 -10.44 0.44
CA MET A 367 -16.67 -11.66 0.50
C MET A 367 -15.84 -11.87 -0.78
N LEU A 368 -16.42 -11.61 -1.95
CA LEU A 368 -15.71 -11.71 -3.23
C LEU A 368 -14.64 -10.63 -3.38
N LEU A 369 -14.88 -9.40 -2.89
CA LEU A 369 -13.88 -8.34 -2.85
C LEU A 369 -12.71 -8.71 -1.93
N VAL A 370 -12.98 -9.25 -0.74
CA VAL A 370 -11.94 -9.79 0.15
C VAL A 370 -11.12 -10.84 -0.60
N GLY A 371 -11.79 -11.83 -1.20
CA GLY A 371 -11.13 -12.87 -1.99
C GLY A 371 -10.24 -12.31 -3.10
N LEU A 372 -10.73 -11.34 -3.88
CA LEU A 372 -9.99 -10.70 -4.96
C LEU A 372 -8.72 -10.00 -4.45
N PHE A 373 -8.85 -9.10 -3.48
CA PHE A 373 -7.72 -8.31 -2.98
C PHE A 373 -6.71 -9.20 -2.24
N SER A 374 -7.18 -10.14 -1.42
CA SER A 374 -6.32 -11.12 -0.74
C SER A 374 -5.56 -11.98 -1.74
N THR A 375 -6.21 -12.47 -2.80
CA THR A 375 -5.55 -13.32 -3.81
C THR A 375 -4.48 -12.56 -4.58
N ILE A 376 -4.79 -11.34 -5.04
CA ILE A 376 -3.83 -10.51 -5.79
C ILE A 376 -2.59 -10.20 -4.92
N THR A 377 -2.81 -9.81 -3.67
CA THR A 377 -1.72 -9.44 -2.76
C THR A 377 -0.94 -10.64 -2.22
N LEU A 378 -1.59 -11.79 -2.06
CA LEU A 378 -0.94 -13.06 -1.76
C LEU A 378 -0.06 -13.52 -2.93
N LEU A 379 -0.57 -13.45 -4.17
CA LEU A 379 0.23 -13.75 -5.37
C LEU A 379 1.47 -12.87 -5.41
N LEU A 380 1.32 -11.57 -5.15
CA LEU A 380 2.44 -10.64 -5.07
C LEU A 380 3.46 -11.05 -4.00
N ALA A 381 2.99 -11.35 -2.78
CA ALA A 381 3.85 -11.82 -1.70
C ALA A 381 4.61 -13.11 -2.07
N CYS A 382 3.94 -14.07 -2.71
CA CYS A 382 4.54 -15.29 -3.23
C CYS A 382 5.61 -15.01 -4.28
N LEU A 383 5.31 -14.20 -5.30
CA LEU A 383 6.26 -13.84 -6.37
C LEU A 383 7.54 -13.23 -5.80
N ILE A 384 7.41 -12.33 -4.82
CA ILE A 384 8.57 -11.69 -4.16
C ILE A 384 9.34 -12.68 -3.28
N ASN A 385 8.63 -13.50 -2.49
CA ASN A 385 9.22 -14.49 -1.60
C ASN A 385 10.06 -15.54 -2.33
N PHE A 386 9.56 -16.00 -3.49
CA PHE A 386 10.25 -17.00 -4.30
C PHE A 386 11.34 -16.39 -5.19
N ASN A 387 11.29 -15.08 -5.45
CA ASN A 387 12.28 -14.39 -6.28
C ASN A 387 13.47 -13.84 -5.46
N ARG A 388 14.40 -14.72 -5.11
CA ARG A 388 15.53 -14.42 -4.18
C ARG A 388 16.69 -13.61 -4.76
N LYS A 389 16.69 -13.29 -6.05
CA LYS A 389 17.79 -12.54 -6.71
C LYS A 389 17.42 -11.07 -6.82
N ALA A 390 18.01 -10.24 -5.96
CA ALA A 390 17.90 -8.79 -6.02
C ALA A 390 19.30 -8.19 -5.83
N GLN A 391 20.08 -8.09 -6.89
CA GLN A 391 21.30 -7.29 -6.86
C GLN A 391 20.89 -5.83 -7.07
N ILE A 392 21.33 -4.94 -6.18
CA ILE A 392 21.15 -3.50 -6.38
C ILE A 392 22.45 -2.82 -6.00
N GLU A 393 23.10 -2.26 -7.01
CA GLU A 393 23.85 -1.04 -6.77
C GLU A 393 22.82 0.04 -6.51
N GLU A 394 22.94 0.75 -5.40
CA GLU A 394 22.09 1.90 -5.15
C GLU A 394 22.19 2.86 -6.34
N VAL A 395 21.12 2.98 -7.11
CA VAL A 395 20.98 4.04 -8.11
C VAL A 395 20.56 5.30 -7.35
N THR A 396 21.40 5.74 -6.41
CA THR A 396 21.17 6.99 -5.70
C THR A 396 21.71 8.13 -6.53
N PHE A 397 20.87 9.17 -6.67
CA PHE A 397 21.32 10.46 -7.16
C PHE A 397 22.37 10.99 -6.18
N LYS A 398 23.65 10.95 -6.56
CA LYS A 398 24.71 11.61 -5.80
C LYS A 398 24.46 13.12 -5.83
N THR A 399 24.34 13.74 -4.66
CA THR A 399 24.21 15.18 -4.48
C THR A 399 25.52 15.74 -3.94
N GLN A 400 26.02 16.81 -4.54
CA GLN A 400 27.17 17.55 -4.02
C GLN A 400 26.70 18.60 -2.99
N PRO A 401 27.53 18.97 -1.99
CA PRO A 401 27.18 19.98 -0.99
C PRO A 401 26.75 21.32 -1.61
N ASP A 402 27.41 21.70 -2.72
CA ASP A 402 27.17 22.96 -3.42
C ASP A 402 25.89 22.96 -4.27
N ASP A 403 25.31 21.78 -4.54
CA ASP A 403 24.09 21.65 -5.34
C ASP A 403 22.92 22.44 -4.73
N PHE A 404 22.83 22.50 -3.39
CA PHE A 404 21.72 23.16 -2.69
C PHE A 404 21.82 24.69 -2.72
N GLN A 405 23.02 25.23 -2.50
CA GLN A 405 23.25 26.68 -2.59
C GLN A 405 22.99 27.17 -4.01
N ASN A 406 23.46 26.42 -5.02
CA ASN A 406 23.20 26.73 -6.43
C ASN A 406 21.72 26.62 -6.79
N LEU A 407 21.00 25.59 -6.32
CA LEU A 407 19.57 25.44 -6.55
C LEU A 407 18.78 26.65 -6.03
N LYS A 408 19.09 27.10 -4.80
CA LYS A 408 18.37 28.20 -4.11
C LYS A 408 18.43 29.51 -4.89
N ALA A 409 19.49 29.74 -5.66
CA ALA A 409 19.66 30.95 -6.49
C ALA A 409 18.77 30.97 -7.75
N HIS A 410 18.28 29.83 -8.23
CA HIS A 410 17.52 29.74 -9.49
C HIS A 410 16.01 29.92 -9.29
N LYS A 411 15.54 31.18 -9.20
CA LYS A 411 14.10 31.52 -9.08
C LYS A 411 13.21 30.86 -10.16
N LYS A 412 13.69 30.81 -11.41
CA LYS A 412 12.97 30.18 -12.55
C LYS A 412 12.76 28.68 -12.37
N TYR A 413 13.72 27.99 -11.74
CA TYR A 413 13.63 26.57 -11.44
C TYR A 413 12.51 26.28 -10.43
N PHE A 414 12.43 27.04 -9.33
CA PHE A 414 11.34 26.89 -8.37
C PHE A 414 9.97 27.19 -8.98
N LEU A 415 9.89 28.21 -9.83
CA LEU A 415 8.64 28.56 -10.50
C LEU A 415 8.18 27.47 -11.48
N PHE A 416 9.13 26.85 -12.20
CA PHE A 416 8.85 25.69 -13.04
C PHE A 416 8.38 24.48 -12.23
N ILE A 417 9.08 24.14 -11.15
CA ILE A 417 8.69 23.01 -10.29
C ILE A 417 7.33 23.24 -9.67
N PHE A 418 7.09 24.43 -9.14
CA PHE A 418 5.79 24.79 -8.59
C PHE A 418 4.69 24.53 -9.63
N SER A 419 4.87 25.04 -10.84
CA SER A 419 3.89 24.88 -11.91
C SER A 419 3.68 23.42 -12.33
N ASN A 420 4.78 22.71 -12.60
CA ASN A 420 4.74 21.31 -12.99
C ASN A 420 4.07 20.44 -11.91
N SER A 421 4.38 20.72 -10.64
CA SER A 421 3.86 19.99 -9.49
C SER A 421 2.38 20.28 -9.26
N PHE A 422 1.95 21.53 -9.42
CA PHE A 422 0.54 21.92 -9.35
C PHE A 422 -0.31 21.19 -10.39
N PHE A 423 0.14 21.12 -11.64
CA PHE A 423 -0.58 20.39 -12.69
C PHE A 423 -0.58 18.87 -12.47
N TYR A 424 0.52 18.30 -11.96
CA TYR A 424 0.54 16.90 -11.52
C TYR A 424 -0.45 16.63 -10.39
N ALA A 425 -0.50 17.53 -9.41
CA ALA A 425 -1.37 17.45 -8.25
C ALA A 425 -2.86 17.48 -8.63
N ILE A 426 -3.25 18.37 -9.55
CA ILE A 426 -4.61 18.37 -10.12
C ILE A 426 -4.91 16.99 -10.72
N GLY A 427 -4.02 16.47 -11.55
CA GLY A 427 -4.21 15.15 -12.17
C GLY A 427 -4.41 14.04 -11.15
N GLU A 428 -3.59 13.97 -10.10
CA GLU A 428 -3.74 12.97 -9.04
C GLU A 428 -5.03 13.18 -8.24
N ALA A 429 -5.40 14.43 -7.93
CA ALA A 429 -6.63 14.77 -7.21
C ALA A 429 -7.90 14.30 -7.92
N PHE A 430 -7.95 14.45 -9.24
CA PHE A 430 -9.06 13.94 -10.04
C PHE A 430 -9.18 12.41 -9.99
N THR A 431 -8.08 11.67 -9.77
CA THR A 431 -8.13 10.20 -9.68
C THR A 431 -9.01 9.72 -8.52
N TYR A 432 -8.85 10.27 -7.30
CA TYR A 432 -9.67 9.86 -6.16
C TYR A 432 -10.95 10.69 -6.01
N CYS A 433 -11.01 11.91 -6.56
CA CYS A 433 -12.23 12.72 -6.55
C CYS A 433 -13.20 12.41 -7.70
N ALA A 434 -12.82 11.64 -8.71
CA ALA A 434 -13.71 11.26 -9.83
C ALA A 434 -15.02 10.62 -9.36
N VAL A 435 -14.98 9.84 -8.26
CA VAL A 435 -16.17 9.27 -7.64
C VAL A 435 -17.13 10.36 -7.15
N ALA A 436 -16.61 11.45 -6.59
CA ALA A 436 -17.42 12.59 -6.19
C ALA A 436 -18.02 13.32 -7.40
N PHE A 437 -17.21 13.54 -8.44
CA PHE A 437 -17.63 14.25 -9.65
C PHE A 437 -18.71 13.53 -10.46
N ILE A 438 -18.73 12.20 -10.45
CA ILE A 438 -19.69 11.41 -11.24
C ILE A 438 -20.70 10.71 -10.36
N TYR A 439 -20.27 9.77 -9.51
CA TYR A 439 -21.17 8.90 -8.78
C TYR A 439 -21.99 9.66 -7.73
N ILE A 440 -21.33 10.41 -6.85
CA ILE A 440 -22.05 11.16 -5.80
C ILE A 440 -22.92 12.25 -6.42
N PHE A 441 -22.36 13.02 -7.35
CA PHE A 441 -23.08 14.11 -7.97
C PHE A 441 -24.30 13.63 -8.76
N GLY A 442 -24.16 12.58 -9.57
CA GLY A 442 -25.27 12.01 -10.34
C GLY A 442 -26.39 11.47 -9.44
N LYS A 443 -26.04 10.85 -8.31
CA LYS A 443 -27.02 10.40 -7.31
C LYS A 443 -27.76 11.57 -6.65
N ASN A 444 -27.04 12.62 -6.25
CA ASN A 444 -27.64 13.79 -5.61
C ASN A 444 -28.54 14.60 -6.55
N GLN A 445 -28.21 14.65 -7.84
CA GLN A 445 -29.00 15.34 -8.86
C GLN A 445 -30.16 14.51 -9.42
N GLY A 446 -30.30 13.24 -9.00
CA GLY A 446 -31.36 12.36 -9.46
C GLY A 446 -31.35 12.12 -10.97
N TRP A 447 -30.16 11.97 -11.58
CA TRP A 447 -30.06 11.75 -13.02
C TRP A 447 -30.89 10.53 -13.45
N PRO A 448 -31.59 10.59 -14.61
CA PRO A 448 -32.47 9.52 -15.10
C PRO A 448 -31.67 8.36 -15.71
N ILE A 449 -30.59 7.93 -15.04
CA ILE A 449 -29.74 6.81 -15.44
C ILE A 449 -29.69 5.79 -14.32
N ASN A 450 -29.66 4.51 -14.69
CA ASN A 450 -29.49 3.46 -13.70
C ASN A 450 -28.08 3.49 -13.08
N GLU A 451 -27.94 2.89 -11.90
CA GLU A 451 -26.66 2.84 -11.17
C GLU A 451 -25.57 2.10 -11.96
N TYR A 452 -25.95 1.09 -12.75
CA TYR A 452 -25.06 0.33 -13.62
C TYR A 452 -24.34 1.23 -14.65
N THR A 453 -25.10 2.10 -15.32
CA THR A 453 -24.57 3.04 -16.30
C THR A 453 -23.71 4.10 -15.63
N LEU A 454 -24.11 4.60 -14.45
CA LEU A 454 -23.33 5.59 -13.71
C LEU A 454 -21.96 5.03 -13.29
N ILE A 455 -21.92 3.80 -12.77
CA ILE A 455 -20.66 3.12 -12.42
C ILE A 455 -19.86 2.76 -13.67
N GLY A 456 -20.52 2.33 -14.75
CA GLY A 456 -19.88 2.06 -16.04
C GLY A 456 -19.18 3.29 -16.62
N LEU A 457 -19.79 4.47 -16.51
CA LEU A 457 -19.20 5.75 -16.92
C LEU A 457 -18.01 6.15 -16.04
N LEU A 458 -18.10 5.95 -14.74
CA LEU A 458 -16.98 6.18 -13.80
C LEU A 458 -15.77 5.30 -14.16
N VAL A 459 -16.00 3.99 -14.34
CA VAL A 459 -14.95 3.04 -14.77
C VAL A 459 -14.42 3.42 -16.16
N GLY A 460 -15.31 3.77 -17.08
CA GLY A 460 -14.97 4.26 -18.42
C GLY A 460 -14.06 5.49 -18.37
N GLY A 461 -14.30 6.43 -17.47
CA GLY A 461 -13.45 7.60 -17.22
C GLY A 461 -12.03 7.22 -16.79
N PHE A 462 -11.90 6.32 -15.80
CA PHE A 462 -10.58 5.84 -15.38
C PHE A 462 -9.84 5.11 -16.51
N MET A 463 -10.55 4.31 -17.30
CA MET A 463 -9.98 3.54 -18.40
C MET A 463 -9.56 4.44 -19.57
N ILE A 464 -10.40 5.39 -19.98
CA ILE A 464 -10.12 6.27 -21.11
C ILE A 464 -8.94 7.18 -20.81
N ARG A 465 -8.78 7.64 -19.56
CA ARG A 465 -7.59 8.39 -19.12
C ARG A 465 -6.30 7.58 -19.31
N LYS A 466 -6.31 6.29 -18.95
CA LYS A 466 -5.15 5.40 -19.10
C LYS A 466 -4.85 5.10 -20.58
N LEU A 467 -5.89 4.88 -21.39
CA LEU A 467 -5.76 4.71 -22.84
C LEU A 467 -5.20 5.96 -23.52
N ALA A 468 -5.68 7.14 -23.14
CA ALA A 468 -5.18 8.42 -23.64
C ALA A 468 -3.68 8.62 -23.32
N GLY A 469 -3.26 8.27 -22.09
CA GLY A 469 -1.84 8.27 -21.72
C GLY A 469 -1.00 7.31 -22.57
N LEU A 470 -1.54 6.13 -22.92
CA LEU A 470 -0.87 5.14 -23.77
C LEU A 470 -0.56 5.67 -25.16
N LEU A 471 -1.47 6.45 -25.76
CA LEU A 471 -1.27 7.07 -27.07
C LEU A 471 -0.01 7.95 -27.07
N VAL A 472 0.17 8.77 -26.04
CA VAL A 472 1.33 9.68 -25.91
C VAL A 472 2.64 8.94 -25.68
N LEU A 473 2.62 7.81 -24.96
CA LEU A 473 3.83 7.02 -24.73
C LEU A 473 4.47 6.56 -26.05
N ASN A 474 3.66 6.30 -27.08
CA ASN A 474 4.11 5.86 -28.40
C ASN A 474 4.56 7.00 -29.33
N LEU A 475 4.18 8.26 -29.06
CA LEU A 475 4.59 9.41 -29.88
C LEU A 475 6.09 9.70 -29.74
N LYS A 476 6.84 9.88 -30.83
CA LYS A 476 8.24 10.31 -30.73
C LYS A 476 8.30 11.83 -30.57
N ILE A 477 8.69 12.31 -29.39
CA ILE A 477 8.97 13.74 -29.15
C ILE A 477 10.45 13.96 -29.40
N SER A 478 10.83 14.22 -30.65
CA SER A 478 12.20 14.51 -31.06
C SER A 478 12.35 16.00 -31.33
N GLU A 479 12.85 16.77 -30.36
CA GLU A 479 13.60 18.05 -30.55
C GLU A 479 13.74 18.82 -29.23
N LYS A 480 14.93 19.38 -28.98
CA LYS A 480 15.26 20.10 -27.74
C LYS A 480 14.40 21.37 -27.52
N THR A 481 14.12 22.12 -28.57
CA THR A 481 13.31 23.36 -28.54
C THR A 481 11.81 23.08 -28.47
N ASN A 482 11.35 21.96 -29.02
CA ASN A 482 9.94 21.58 -28.95
C ASN A 482 9.53 21.11 -27.55
N VAL A 483 10.43 20.50 -26.75
CA VAL A 483 10.10 19.97 -25.42
C VAL A 483 9.43 21.01 -24.49
N LEU A 484 9.97 22.24 -24.42
CA LEU A 484 9.40 23.32 -23.58
C LEU A 484 8.01 23.75 -24.05
N LYS A 485 7.80 23.86 -25.37
CA LYS A 485 6.50 24.17 -25.97
C LYS A 485 5.49 23.05 -25.75
N THR A 486 5.93 21.79 -25.90
CA THR A 486 5.08 20.62 -25.64
C THR A 486 4.67 20.55 -24.17
N ASN A 487 5.54 20.95 -23.24
CA ASN A 487 5.18 21.01 -21.82
C ASN A 487 4.14 22.10 -21.51
N ILE A 488 4.23 23.27 -22.16
CA ILE A 488 3.16 24.29 -22.06
C ILE A 488 1.86 23.75 -22.66
N CYS A 489 1.92 23.09 -23.82
CA CYS A 489 0.76 22.47 -24.45
C CYS A 489 0.05 21.52 -23.47
N ALA A 490 0.80 20.70 -22.72
CA ALA A 490 0.22 19.85 -21.68
C ALA A 490 -0.55 20.66 -20.60
N TYR A 491 -0.02 21.79 -20.14
CA TYR A 491 -0.73 22.63 -19.17
C TYR A 491 -2.03 23.21 -19.76
N VAL A 492 -1.97 23.69 -21.00
CA VAL A 492 -3.14 24.21 -21.72
C VAL A 492 -4.20 23.12 -21.87
N LEU A 493 -3.81 21.90 -22.23
CA LEU A 493 -4.73 20.77 -22.33
C LEU A 493 -5.43 20.45 -20.99
N ILE A 494 -4.73 20.52 -19.86
CA ILE A 494 -5.35 20.35 -18.53
C ILE A 494 -6.37 21.47 -18.27
N VAL A 495 -5.99 22.73 -18.51
CA VAL A 495 -6.90 23.88 -18.34
C VAL A 495 -8.14 23.72 -19.22
N THR A 496 -7.97 23.35 -20.49
CA THR A 496 -9.07 23.11 -21.43
C THR A 496 -10.01 22.01 -20.93
N GLY A 497 -9.47 20.90 -20.42
CA GLY A 497 -10.28 19.82 -19.82
C GLY A 497 -11.13 20.32 -18.64
N LEU A 498 -10.53 21.09 -17.75
CA LEU A 498 -11.23 21.69 -16.60
C LEU A 498 -12.31 22.68 -17.03
N VAL A 499 -12.06 23.47 -18.09
CA VAL A 499 -13.04 24.41 -18.65
C VAL A 499 -14.25 23.65 -19.23
N PHE A 500 -14.04 22.58 -20.00
CA PHE A 500 -15.14 21.75 -20.50
C PHE A 500 -15.99 21.15 -19.38
N LEU A 501 -15.35 20.66 -18.31
CA LEU A 501 -16.06 20.14 -17.14
C LEU A 501 -16.85 21.25 -16.44
N THR A 502 -16.27 22.45 -16.32
CA THR A 502 -16.94 23.62 -15.71
C THR A 502 -18.15 24.06 -16.54
N ILE A 503 -18.02 24.14 -17.87
CA ILE A 503 -19.14 24.46 -18.77
C ILE A 503 -20.26 23.43 -18.63
N GLY A 504 -19.92 22.14 -18.61
CA GLY A 504 -20.91 21.08 -18.37
C GLY A 504 -21.64 21.24 -17.04
N ALA A 505 -20.92 21.63 -15.98
CA ALA A 505 -21.51 21.86 -14.66
C ALA A 505 -22.45 23.09 -14.64
N VAL A 506 -22.08 24.16 -15.35
CA VAL A 506 -22.92 25.37 -15.50
C VAL A 506 -24.19 25.05 -16.28
N LEU A 507 -24.09 24.32 -17.39
CA LEU A 507 -25.25 23.92 -18.19
C LEU A 507 -26.23 23.08 -17.36
N LEU A 508 -25.70 22.14 -16.58
CA LEU A 508 -26.52 21.31 -15.69
C LEU A 508 -27.18 22.13 -14.57
N ASN A 509 -26.47 23.12 -14.02
CA ASN A 509 -27.01 24.01 -12.99
C ASN A 509 -28.23 24.81 -13.48
N ASN A 510 -28.21 25.22 -14.75
CA ASN A 510 -29.28 26.03 -15.35
C ASN A 510 -30.39 25.15 -15.96
N HIS A 511 -30.03 23.95 -16.43
CA HIS A 511 -30.95 22.99 -17.05
C HIS A 511 -30.63 21.57 -16.57
N SER A 512 -31.41 21.08 -15.60
CA SER A 512 -31.21 19.75 -14.99
C SER A 512 -31.24 18.58 -15.98
N ASN A 513 -31.93 18.73 -17.11
CA ASN A 513 -32.00 17.70 -18.17
C ASN A 513 -30.71 17.56 -19.00
N LEU A 514 -29.72 18.46 -18.85
CA LEU A 514 -28.46 18.45 -19.60
C LEU A 514 -27.33 17.62 -18.95
N TRP A 515 -27.67 16.58 -18.18
CA TRP A 515 -26.71 15.68 -17.52
C TRP A 515 -25.71 15.03 -18.49
N ILE A 516 -26.10 14.79 -19.75
CA ILE A 516 -25.23 14.26 -20.81
C ILE A 516 -24.07 15.20 -21.10
N ALA A 517 -24.32 16.52 -21.14
CA ALA A 517 -23.27 17.52 -21.42
C ALA A 517 -22.17 17.50 -20.34
N TYR A 518 -22.57 17.31 -19.07
CA TYR A 518 -21.63 17.15 -17.97
C TYR A 518 -20.78 15.87 -18.10
N ILE A 519 -21.39 14.73 -18.46
CA ILE A 519 -20.66 13.47 -18.67
C ILE A 519 -19.67 13.59 -19.83
N VAL A 520 -20.08 14.19 -20.95
CA VAL A 520 -19.18 14.44 -22.09
C VAL A 520 -18.01 15.33 -21.65
N GLY A 521 -18.29 16.40 -20.91
CA GLY A 521 -17.25 17.26 -20.32
C GLY A 521 -16.28 16.49 -19.40
N PHE A 522 -16.80 15.58 -18.56
CA PHE A 522 -15.99 14.71 -17.72
C PHE A 522 -15.10 13.74 -18.51
N LEU A 523 -15.66 13.04 -19.50
CA LEU A 523 -14.88 12.10 -20.32
C LEU A 523 -13.80 12.82 -21.13
N LEU A 524 -14.11 13.99 -21.69
CA LEU A 524 -13.12 14.85 -22.36
C LEU A 524 -12.03 15.29 -21.39
N ASN A 525 -12.39 15.71 -20.17
CA ASN A 525 -11.42 16.07 -19.14
C ASN A 525 -10.48 14.90 -18.81
N GLU A 526 -11.00 13.68 -18.62
CA GLU A 526 -10.18 12.50 -18.33
C GLU A 526 -9.23 12.14 -19.48
N VAL A 527 -9.66 12.28 -20.74
CA VAL A 527 -8.79 12.13 -21.93
C VAL A 527 -7.67 13.17 -21.91
N LEU A 528 -8.02 14.45 -21.75
CA LEU A 528 -7.06 15.55 -21.77
C LEU A 528 -6.07 15.49 -20.61
N LEU A 529 -6.52 15.11 -19.40
CA LEU A 529 -5.65 14.82 -18.25
C LEU A 529 -4.69 13.66 -18.57
N GLY A 530 -5.19 12.57 -19.15
CA GLY A 530 -4.39 11.41 -19.53
C GLY A 530 -3.26 11.75 -20.51
N VAL A 531 -3.59 12.49 -21.58
CA VAL A 531 -2.62 12.98 -22.57
C VAL A 531 -1.59 13.90 -21.90
N SER A 532 -2.06 14.88 -21.14
CA SER A 532 -1.21 15.92 -20.56
C SER A 532 -0.20 15.38 -19.55
N LEU A 533 -0.64 14.53 -18.63
CA LEU A 533 0.24 13.93 -17.62
C LEU A 533 1.31 13.03 -18.25
N ALA A 534 0.97 12.32 -19.33
CA ALA A 534 1.92 11.52 -20.09
C ALA A 534 2.95 12.39 -20.83
N ILE A 535 2.52 13.51 -21.43
CA ILE A 535 3.42 14.49 -22.04
C ILE A 535 4.38 15.04 -20.99
N MET A 536 3.85 15.55 -19.87
CA MET A 536 4.64 16.11 -18.77
C MET A 536 5.68 15.10 -18.24
N SER A 537 5.32 13.82 -18.15
CA SER A 537 6.25 12.81 -17.61
C SER A 537 7.43 12.58 -18.54
N LYS A 538 7.16 12.61 -19.84
CA LYS A 538 8.14 12.40 -20.90
C LYS A 538 9.08 13.59 -21.11
N THR A 539 8.57 14.82 -20.98
CA THR A 539 9.33 16.06 -21.18
C THR A 539 10.16 16.44 -19.95
N LYS A 540 9.69 16.09 -18.75
CA LYS A 540 10.25 16.49 -17.45
C LYS A 540 11.77 16.47 -17.33
N LYS A 541 12.42 15.32 -17.58
CA LYS A 541 13.89 15.18 -17.37
C LYS A 541 14.65 16.17 -18.25
N ILE A 542 14.21 16.34 -19.49
CA ILE A 542 14.85 17.23 -20.47
C ILE A 542 14.59 18.69 -20.06
N THR A 543 13.37 19.03 -19.68
CA THR A 543 13.02 20.40 -19.25
C THR A 543 13.79 20.81 -17.99
N LEU A 544 13.89 19.94 -16.98
CA LEU A 544 14.70 20.20 -15.78
C LEU A 544 16.18 20.41 -16.12
N THR A 545 16.72 19.61 -17.05
CA THR A 545 18.11 19.75 -17.52
C THR A 545 18.35 21.09 -18.22
N GLN A 546 17.39 21.55 -19.02
CA GLN A 546 17.49 22.83 -19.74
C GLN A 546 17.41 24.03 -18.79
N ILE A 547 16.65 23.92 -17.69
CA ILE A 547 16.45 25.00 -16.72
C ILE A 547 17.61 25.08 -15.72
N ASN A 548 18.08 23.94 -15.20
CA ASN A 548 19.02 23.89 -14.07
C ASN A 548 20.46 23.46 -14.44
N GLY A 549 20.72 23.06 -15.69
CA GLY A 549 22.06 22.69 -16.14
C GLY A 549 22.64 21.44 -15.47
N ARG A 550 23.87 21.52 -14.95
CA ARG A 550 24.64 20.35 -14.42
C ARG A 550 24.07 19.79 -13.11
N HIS A 551 23.36 20.56 -12.29
CA HIS A 551 22.89 20.18 -10.95
C HIS A 551 21.51 19.49 -10.96
N ASN A 552 21.35 18.50 -11.83
CA ASN A 552 20.05 17.86 -12.11
C ASN A 552 19.57 16.88 -11.04
N ASN A 553 20.49 16.33 -10.25
CA ASN A 553 20.21 15.26 -9.31
C ASN A 553 19.41 15.76 -8.11
N LEU A 554 19.91 16.80 -7.43
CA LEU A 554 19.17 17.48 -6.37
C LEU A 554 17.86 18.08 -6.90
N ALA A 555 17.90 18.59 -8.13
CA ALA A 555 16.74 19.19 -8.77
C ALA A 555 15.56 18.21 -8.95
N MET A 556 15.87 16.98 -9.34
CA MET A 556 14.88 15.90 -9.47
C MET A 556 14.38 15.39 -8.11
N ILE A 557 15.22 15.41 -7.06
CA ILE A 557 14.81 15.05 -5.70
C ILE A 557 13.81 16.08 -5.16
N PHE A 558 14.11 17.38 -5.31
CA PHE A 558 13.23 18.47 -4.89
C PHE A 558 11.86 18.38 -5.58
N ASP A 559 11.84 18.19 -6.90
CA ASP A 559 10.58 18.02 -7.66
C ASP A 559 9.80 16.76 -7.23
N HIS A 560 10.49 15.67 -6.89
CA HIS A 560 9.80 14.45 -6.48
C HIS A 560 9.19 14.55 -5.08
N VAL A 561 9.93 15.09 -4.11
CA VAL A 561 9.53 15.13 -2.70
C VAL A 561 8.58 16.31 -2.42
N LEU A 562 9.02 17.53 -2.71
CA LEU A 562 8.19 18.72 -2.48
C LEU A 562 7.12 18.85 -3.54
N GLY A 563 7.50 18.65 -4.80
CA GLY A 563 6.61 18.79 -5.95
C GLY A 563 5.48 17.77 -5.97
N ARG A 564 5.77 16.54 -6.42
CA ARG A 564 4.74 15.51 -6.59
C ARG A 564 4.18 14.96 -5.28
N GLY A 565 4.99 14.89 -4.23
CA GLY A 565 4.54 14.36 -2.93
C GLY A 565 3.68 15.37 -2.18
N LEU A 566 4.31 16.46 -1.73
CA LEU A 566 3.69 17.40 -0.79
C LEU A 566 2.60 18.27 -1.43
N TYR A 567 2.83 18.87 -2.61
CA TYR A 567 1.78 19.69 -3.25
C TYR A 567 0.57 18.87 -3.70
N SER A 568 0.77 17.65 -4.20
CA SER A 568 -0.33 16.74 -4.56
C SER A 568 -1.21 16.40 -3.36
N LEU A 569 -0.57 16.13 -2.22
CA LEU A 569 -1.29 15.86 -0.98
C LEU A 569 -2.10 17.08 -0.51
N VAL A 570 -1.51 18.28 -0.56
CA VAL A 570 -2.18 19.53 -0.13
C VAL A 570 -3.36 19.88 -1.02
N ILE A 571 -3.18 19.86 -2.35
CA ILE A 571 -4.26 20.17 -3.31
C ILE A 571 -5.36 19.11 -3.22
N GLY A 572 -4.95 17.84 -3.13
CA GLY A 572 -5.84 16.73 -2.86
C GLY A 572 -6.68 16.91 -1.61
N PHE A 573 -6.02 17.30 -0.51
CA PHE A 573 -6.66 17.59 0.75
C PHE A 573 -7.72 18.69 0.60
N ILE A 574 -7.36 19.82 0.00
CA ILE A 574 -8.30 20.94 -0.20
C ILE A 574 -9.53 20.48 -0.99
N ILE A 575 -9.33 19.84 -2.14
CA ILE A 575 -10.44 19.42 -3.02
C ILE A 575 -11.33 18.39 -2.32
N THR A 576 -10.73 17.37 -1.69
CA THR A 576 -11.48 16.30 -1.04
C THR A 576 -12.24 16.81 0.20
N MET A 577 -11.65 17.74 0.96
CA MET A 577 -12.32 18.34 2.11
C MET A 577 -13.52 19.20 1.70
N ILE A 578 -13.43 19.94 0.59
CA ILE A 578 -14.60 20.66 0.07
C ILE A 578 -15.73 19.68 -0.25
N PHE A 579 -15.45 18.59 -0.96
CA PHE A 579 -16.50 17.60 -1.29
C PHE A 579 -17.01 16.80 -0.09
N ALA A 580 -16.17 16.55 0.92
CA ALA A 580 -16.58 15.78 2.10
C ALA A 580 -17.47 16.58 3.06
N PHE A 581 -17.31 17.90 3.13
CA PHE A 581 -17.96 18.75 4.14
C PHE A 581 -18.97 19.75 3.58
N VAL A 582 -18.97 20.00 2.27
CA VAL A 582 -19.93 20.89 1.63
C VAL A 582 -21.00 20.07 0.92
N TYR A 583 -22.27 20.51 0.99
CA TYR A 583 -23.34 19.89 0.22
C TYR A 583 -23.00 19.97 -1.28
N ILE A 584 -22.89 18.80 -1.92
CA ILE A 584 -22.52 18.69 -3.34
C ILE A 584 -23.72 19.06 -4.20
N SER A 585 -23.83 20.36 -4.50
CA SER A 585 -24.74 20.93 -5.50
C SER A 585 -24.00 21.23 -6.81
N SER A 586 -24.75 21.40 -7.89
CA SER A 586 -24.24 21.87 -9.18
C SER A 586 -23.48 23.19 -9.04
N LEU A 587 -24.02 24.15 -8.27
CA LEU A 587 -23.39 25.43 -7.99
C LEU A 587 -22.04 25.28 -7.28
N MET A 588 -21.96 24.40 -6.27
CA MET A 588 -20.70 24.17 -5.56
C MET A 588 -19.63 23.57 -6.46
N ILE A 589 -19.98 22.64 -7.36
CA ILE A 589 -19.05 22.10 -8.36
C ILE A 589 -18.56 23.22 -9.28
N VAL A 590 -19.45 24.10 -9.75
CA VAL A 590 -19.07 25.26 -10.58
C VAL A 590 -18.08 26.16 -9.85
N ILE A 591 -18.32 26.50 -8.58
CA ILE A 591 -17.43 27.37 -7.79
C ILE A 591 -16.04 26.73 -7.63
N VAL A 592 -16.00 25.45 -7.24
CA VAL A 592 -14.74 24.72 -7.04
C VAL A 592 -13.94 24.62 -8.34
N LEU A 593 -14.58 24.18 -9.43
CA LEU A 593 -13.91 24.02 -10.71
C LEU A 593 -13.45 25.37 -11.28
N SER A 594 -14.27 26.42 -11.19
CA SER A 594 -13.89 27.77 -11.64
C SER A 594 -12.68 28.32 -10.88
N THR A 595 -12.61 28.04 -9.57
CA THR A 595 -11.45 28.39 -8.74
C THR A 595 -10.20 27.63 -9.18
N ILE A 596 -10.31 26.32 -9.42
CA ILE A 596 -9.20 25.48 -9.91
C ILE A 596 -8.75 25.94 -11.30
N VAL A 597 -9.67 26.27 -12.22
CA VAL A 597 -9.37 26.81 -13.56
C VAL A 597 -8.59 28.12 -13.43
N SER A 598 -9.05 29.04 -12.58
CA SER A 598 -8.38 30.34 -12.36
C SER A 598 -6.96 30.15 -11.84
N LEU A 599 -6.78 29.28 -10.84
CA LEU A 599 -5.45 28.92 -10.32
C LEU A 599 -4.58 28.23 -11.37
N ALA A 600 -5.16 27.36 -12.20
CA ALA A 600 -4.44 26.67 -13.27
C ALA A 600 -3.98 27.63 -14.38
N ILE A 601 -4.82 28.60 -14.78
CA ILE A 601 -4.44 29.65 -15.73
C ILE A 601 -3.30 30.49 -15.14
N LEU A 602 -3.43 30.96 -13.90
CA LEU A 602 -2.38 31.72 -13.23
C LEU A 602 -1.06 30.93 -13.20
N THR A 603 -1.13 29.65 -12.85
CA THR A 603 0.04 28.77 -12.79
C THR A 603 0.65 28.49 -14.16
N ALA A 604 -0.16 28.36 -15.21
CA ALA A 604 0.31 28.25 -16.59
C ALA A 604 1.06 29.53 -17.02
N CYS A 605 0.51 30.71 -16.72
CA CYS A 605 1.16 32.00 -16.99
C CYS A 605 2.51 32.10 -16.27
N LEU A 606 2.57 31.71 -15.00
CA LEU A 606 3.82 31.61 -14.25
C LEU A 606 4.82 30.70 -14.98
N SER A 607 4.40 29.50 -15.39
CA SER A 607 5.30 28.60 -16.11
C SER A 607 5.85 29.17 -17.42
N ILE A 608 5.09 30.02 -18.13
CA ILE A 608 5.59 30.69 -19.34
C ILE A 608 6.70 31.67 -18.96
N LEU A 609 6.52 32.45 -17.89
CA LEU A 609 7.53 33.38 -17.35
C LEU A 609 8.78 32.65 -16.82
N ALA A 610 8.64 31.41 -16.36
CA ALA A 610 9.75 30.57 -15.90
C ALA A 610 10.71 30.14 -17.03
N GLN A 611 10.31 30.24 -18.30
CA GLN A 611 11.11 29.71 -19.39
C GLN A 611 12.41 30.52 -19.59
N PRO A 612 13.54 29.84 -19.87
CA PRO A 612 14.78 30.52 -20.24
C PRO A 612 14.64 31.13 -21.65
N LYS A 613 15.06 32.40 -21.82
CA LYS A 613 14.99 33.12 -23.11
C LYS A 613 15.89 32.50 -24.19
N LYS A 614 16.95 31.79 -23.78
CA LYS A 614 17.79 30.93 -24.64
C LYS A 614 17.98 29.58 -23.93
N PRO A 615 17.72 28.44 -24.58
CA PRO A 615 17.92 27.13 -23.97
C PRO A 615 19.42 26.88 -23.74
N ASN A 616 19.79 26.45 -22.53
CA ASN A 616 21.16 26.02 -22.25
C ASN A 616 21.48 24.75 -23.05
N GLU A 617 22.66 24.69 -23.68
CA GLU A 617 23.08 23.51 -24.44
C GLU A 617 23.21 22.29 -23.52
N VAL A 618 22.36 21.28 -23.75
CA VAL A 618 22.53 19.95 -23.15
C VAL A 618 23.79 19.32 -23.75
N LYS A 619 24.94 19.47 -23.08
CA LYS A 619 26.12 18.65 -23.37
C LYS A 619 25.74 17.20 -23.10
N LYS A 620 25.99 16.31 -24.07
CA LYS A 620 25.80 14.86 -23.89
C LYS A 620 26.69 14.42 -22.74
N VAL A 621 26.11 14.20 -21.56
CA VAL A 621 26.78 13.45 -20.50
C VAL A 621 26.60 11.98 -20.88
N ILE A 622 27.69 11.39 -21.40
CA ILE A 622 27.80 9.95 -21.61
C ILE A 622 27.83 9.34 -20.20
N HIS A 623 26.82 8.55 -19.87
CA HIS A 623 26.82 7.63 -18.73
C HIS A 623 26.52 6.24 -19.25
#